data_AF-A0A2V8DC15-F1
#
_entry.id   AF-A0A2V8DC15-F1
#
_cell.length_a   1.000
_cell.length_b   1.000
_cell.length_c   1.000
_cell.angle_alpha   90.00
_cell.angle_beta   90.00
_cell.angle_gamma   90.00
#
_symmetry.space_group_name_H-M   'P 1'
#
loop_
_entity.id
_entity.type
_entity.pdbx_description
1 polymer ?
#
loop_
_entity_poly.entity_id
_entity_poly.type
_entity_poly.pdbx_seq_one_letter_code
_entity_poly.pdbx_strand_id
1 'polypeptide(L)'
;WLNALSKLMNVGLEHETAPVLMKFSIGEFRRLLEAFTDVRIVPERFPVQSRLHGGWKGAVYNGLFVGSFNALPRAIVRRFGWHLLAFCRK
;
A
#
# COMPACT_ATOMS: atom_id res chain seq x y z
N TRP A 1 1.40 -7.27 -0.83
CA TRP A 1 2.84 -7.13 -0.53
C TRP A 1 3.06 -6.61 0.88
N LEU A 2 2.40 -5.52 1.32
CA LEU A 2 2.67 -4.94 2.64
C LEU A 2 2.39 -5.92 3.81
N ASN A 3 1.29 -6.68 3.76
CA ASN A 3 1.05 -7.76 4.75
C ASN A 3 2.11 -8.87 4.71
N ALA A 4 2.58 -9.26 3.51
CA ALA A 4 3.62 -10.27 3.37
C ALA A 4 4.97 -9.75 3.91
N LEU A 5 5.24 -8.47 3.70
CA LEU A 5 6.44 -7.80 4.17
C LEU A 5 6.43 -7.56 5.69
N SER A 6 5.30 -7.15 6.26
CA SER A 6 5.12 -7.06 7.72
C SER A 6 5.35 -8.41 8.38
N LYS A 7 4.79 -9.50 7.82
CA LYS A 7 5.05 -10.87 8.28
C LYS A 7 6.51 -11.28 8.14
N LEU A 8 7.15 -10.99 7.00
CA LEU A 8 8.55 -11.36 6.74
C LEU A 8 9.54 -10.61 7.62
N MET A 9 9.29 -9.31 7.82
CA MET A 9 10.19 -8.43 8.57
C MET A 9 9.85 -8.37 10.06
N ASN A 10 8.73 -8.99 10.47
CA ASN A 10 8.15 -8.93 11.81
C ASN A 10 8.01 -7.47 12.31
N VAL A 11 7.48 -6.60 11.45
CA VAL A 11 7.26 -5.20 11.78
C VAL A 11 5.78 -4.89 11.64
N GLY A 12 5.19 -4.41 12.74
CA GLY A 12 3.79 -3.99 12.78
C GLY A 12 3.54 -2.87 11.78
N LEU A 13 2.45 -2.98 11.03
CA LEU A 13 2.00 -1.90 10.17
C LEU A 13 1.60 -0.70 11.04
N GLU A 14 1.91 0.51 10.56
CA GLU A 14 1.35 1.71 11.18
C GLU A 14 -0.17 1.53 11.29
N HIS A 15 -0.71 1.74 12.50
CA HIS A 15 -2.15 1.63 12.82
C HIS A 15 -2.74 0.22 12.94
N GLU A 16 -1.94 -0.83 13.22
CA GLU A 16 -2.50 -2.16 13.56
C GLU A 16 -3.46 -2.14 14.77
N THR A 17 -3.30 -1.17 15.66
CA THR A 17 -4.15 -0.99 16.84
C THR A 17 -5.32 -0.03 16.61
N ALA A 18 -5.50 0.49 15.39
CA ALA A 18 -6.66 1.35 15.10
C ALA A 18 -7.94 0.51 15.22
N PRO A 19 -8.94 0.96 16.01
CA PRO A 19 -10.14 0.18 16.32
C PRO A 19 -10.95 -0.18 15.07
N VAL A 20 -10.76 0.54 13.95
CA VAL A 20 -11.38 0.24 12.65
C VAL A 20 -10.35 0.48 11.53
N LEU A 21 -9.53 -0.54 11.24
CA LEU A 21 -8.74 -0.58 10.00
C LEU A 21 -9.31 -1.68 9.09
N MET A 22 -10.22 -1.31 8.19
CA MET A 22 -10.76 -2.23 7.19
C MET A 22 -9.86 -2.23 5.94
N LYS A 23 -9.37 -3.41 5.56
CA LYS A 23 -8.57 -3.58 4.35
C LYS A 23 -9.50 -4.01 3.21
N PHE A 24 -9.52 -3.23 2.14
CA PHE A 24 -10.27 -3.55 0.93
C PHE A 24 -9.32 -3.84 -0.23
N SER A 25 -9.65 -4.81 -1.05
CA SER A 25 -9.16 -4.86 -2.43
C SER A 25 -9.78 -3.71 -3.24
N ILE A 26 -9.15 -3.35 -4.37
CA ILE A 26 -9.71 -2.35 -5.30
C ILE A 26 -11.13 -2.73 -5.74
N GLY A 27 -11.40 -4.03 -5.93
CA GLY A 27 -12.71 -4.52 -6.33
C GLY A 27 -13.78 -4.35 -5.25
N GLU A 28 -13.45 -4.68 -4.00
CA GLU A 28 -14.38 -4.49 -2.88
C GLU A 28 -14.60 -3.00 -2.59
N PHE A 29 -13.55 -2.18 -2.69
CA PHE A 29 -13.68 -0.74 -2.54
C PHE A 29 -14.52 -0.12 -3.65
N ARG A 30 -14.39 -0.60 -4.89
CA ARG A 30 -15.27 -0.18 -5.99
C ARG A 30 -16.73 -0.53 -5.73
N ARG A 31 -17.02 -1.73 -5.22
CA ARG A 31 -18.40 -2.14 -4.87
C ARG A 31 -19.02 -1.23 -3.80
N LEU A 32 -18.25 -0.85 -2.79
CA LEU A 32 -18.69 0.10 -1.77
C LEU A 32 -19.11 1.46 -2.36
N LEU A 33 -18.54 1.85 -3.51
CA LEU A 33 -18.74 3.14 -4.15
C LEU A 33 -19.77 3.11 -5.29
N GLU A 34 -20.51 1.99 -5.49
CA GLU A 34 -21.47 1.82 -6.59
C GLU A 34 -22.59 2.87 -6.62
N ALA A 35 -22.87 3.54 -5.49
CA ALA A 35 -23.88 4.59 -5.41
C ALA A 35 -23.47 5.92 -6.09
N PHE A 36 -22.23 6.05 -6.59
CA PHE A 36 -21.74 7.24 -7.28
C PHE A 36 -21.73 7.02 -8.80
N THR A 37 -22.13 8.04 -9.56
CA THR A 37 -22.21 7.99 -11.02
C THR A 37 -20.85 7.95 -11.70
N ASP A 38 -19.85 8.61 -11.11
CA ASP A 38 -18.46 8.56 -11.56
C ASP A 38 -17.52 8.25 -10.39
N VAL A 39 -16.63 7.28 -10.58
CA VAL A 39 -15.71 6.79 -9.54
C VAL A 39 -14.31 6.59 -10.11
N ARG A 40 -13.37 7.42 -9.66
CA ARG A 40 -11.94 7.26 -9.94
C ARG A 40 -11.21 6.80 -8.68
N ILE A 41 -10.70 5.56 -8.72
CA ILE A 41 -9.88 4.99 -7.64
C ILE A 41 -8.39 5.19 -7.99
N VAL A 42 -7.64 5.76 -7.06
CA VAL A 42 -6.20 6.01 -7.17
C VAL A 42 -5.48 5.28 -6.03
N PRO A 43 -4.68 4.26 -6.33
CA PRO A 43 -3.81 3.65 -5.33
C PRO A 43 -2.61 4.57 -5.03
N GLU A 44 -2.35 4.81 -3.75
CA GLU A 44 -1.27 5.67 -3.23
C GLU A 44 -0.42 4.95 -2.17
N ARG A 45 0.63 5.61 -1.67
CA ARG A 45 1.63 5.08 -0.72
C ARG A 45 2.28 3.78 -1.22
N PHE A 46 3.14 3.95 -2.21
CA PHE A 46 4.09 2.93 -2.66
C PHE A 46 5.23 2.77 -1.64
N PRO A 47 5.99 1.65 -1.67
CA PRO A 47 7.13 1.47 -0.78
C PRO A 47 8.11 2.64 -0.94
N VAL A 48 8.35 3.34 0.17
CA VAL A 48 9.38 4.37 0.26
C VAL A 48 10.48 3.89 1.20
N GLN A 49 11.69 4.41 1.03
CA GLN A 49 12.78 4.11 1.94
C GLN A 49 12.36 4.47 3.37
N SER A 50 12.40 3.47 4.25
CA SER A 50 11.99 3.65 5.63
C SER A 50 13.15 4.23 6.43
N ARG A 51 12.86 5.29 7.19
CA ARG A 51 13.75 5.87 8.20
C ARG A 51 13.56 5.23 9.58
N LEU A 52 12.49 4.44 9.76
CA LEU A 52 12.13 3.78 11.02
C LEU A 52 12.98 2.53 11.29
N HIS A 53 13.57 1.93 10.25
CA HIS A 53 14.31 0.68 10.36
C HIS A 53 15.82 0.97 10.31
N GLY A 54 16.46 0.97 11.48
CA GLY A 54 17.93 1.00 11.59
C GLY A 54 18.56 -0.38 11.41
N GLY A 55 19.88 -0.42 11.19
CA GLY A 55 20.65 -1.66 11.12
C GLY A 55 20.43 -2.49 9.84
N TRP A 56 20.85 -3.75 9.87
CA TRP A 56 20.90 -4.62 8.69
C TRP A 56 19.52 -4.89 8.05
N LYS A 57 18.45 -4.94 8.86
CA LYS A 57 17.08 -5.11 8.37
C LYS A 57 16.59 -3.89 7.57
N GLY A 58 16.98 -2.69 7.98
CA GLY A 58 16.72 -1.46 7.24
C GLY A 58 17.48 -1.40 5.92
N ALA A 59 18.73 -1.86 5.91
CA ALA A 59 19.54 -1.92 4.69
C ALA A 59 18.94 -2.88 3.64
N VAL A 60 18.49 -4.08 4.04
CA VAL A 60 17.81 -5.03 3.14
C VAL A 60 16.48 -4.47 2.64
N TYR A 61 15.68 -3.86 3.51
CA TYR A 61 14.41 -3.26 3.13
C TYR A 61 14.59 -2.09 2.13
N ASN A 62 15.46 -1.14 2.46
CA ASN A 62 15.70 0.05 1.64
C ASN A 62 16.45 -0.26 0.34
N GLY A 63 17.42 -1.17 0.40
CA GLY A 63 18.24 -1.54 -0.76
C GLY A 63 17.54 -2.50 -1.68
N LEU A 64 17.09 -3.65 -1.16
CA LEU A 64 16.57 -4.74 -1.98
C LEU A 64 15.09 -4.55 -2.33
N PHE A 65 14.24 -4.31 -1.32
CA PHE A 65 12.79 -4.29 -1.53
C PHE A 65 12.32 -3.00 -2.19
N VAL A 66 12.67 -1.83 -1.62
CA VAL A 66 12.32 -0.53 -2.20
C VAL A 66 13.02 -0.34 -3.55
N GLY A 67 14.29 -0.75 -3.67
CA GLY A 67 15.03 -0.74 -4.93
C GLY A 67 14.36 -1.57 -6.02
N SER A 68 14.01 -2.83 -5.76
CA SER A 68 13.32 -3.70 -6.72
C SER A 68 11.95 -3.18 -7.10
N PHE A 69 11.20 -2.62 -6.14
CA PHE A 69 9.88 -2.05 -6.40
C PHE A 69 9.96 -0.79 -7.28
N ASN A 70 10.96 0.06 -7.06
CA ASN A 70 11.20 1.24 -7.88
C ASN A 70 11.72 0.90 -9.28
N ALA A 71 12.45 -0.21 -9.43
CA ALA A 71 12.92 -0.69 -10.72
C ALA A 71 11.80 -1.30 -11.60
N LEU A 72 10.69 -1.73 -11.00
CA LEU A 72 9.55 -2.26 -11.73
C LEU A 72 8.76 -1.16 -12.45
N PRO A 73 8.32 -1.37 -13.71
CA PRO A 73 7.52 -0.39 -14.44
C PRO A 73 6.27 0.06 -13.68
N ARG A 74 6.05 1.38 -13.63
CA ARG A 74 4.88 2.03 -12.99
C ARG A 74 3.53 1.39 -13.39
N ALA A 75 3.38 0.95 -14.64
CA ALA A 75 2.16 0.32 -15.13
C ALA A 75 1.79 -0.97 -14.36
N ILE A 76 2.80 -1.69 -13.87
CA ILE A 76 2.66 -2.94 -13.11
C ILE A 76 2.44 -2.61 -11.64
N VAL A 77 3.26 -1.71 -11.07
CA VAL A 77 3.25 -1.44 -9.63
C VAL A 77 2.12 -0.53 -9.17
N ARG A 78 1.56 0.33 -10.05
CA ARG A 78 0.54 1.33 -9.69
C ARG A 78 -0.72 0.76 -9.04
N ARG A 79 -1.04 -0.52 -9.26
CA ARG A 79 -2.21 -1.19 -8.68
C ARG A 79 -1.99 -1.65 -7.23
N PHE A 80 -0.74 -1.61 -6.77
CA PHE A 80 -0.34 -2.12 -5.47
C PHE A 80 -0.05 -0.98 -4.47
N GLY A 81 -0.60 0.22 -4.65
CA GLY A 81 -0.55 1.24 -3.59
C GLY A 81 -1.20 0.72 -2.30
N TRP A 82 -0.63 1.05 -1.14
CA TRP A 82 -1.19 0.66 0.16
C TRP A 82 -2.51 1.37 0.47
N HIS A 83 -2.63 2.64 0.07
CA HIS A 83 -3.85 3.41 0.27
C HIS A 83 -4.69 3.40 -1.00
N LEU A 84 -6.00 3.26 -0.85
CA LEU A 84 -6.95 3.48 -1.94
C LEU A 84 -7.66 4.79 -1.69
N LEU A 85 -7.44 5.78 -2.56
CA LEU A 85 -8.22 7.00 -2.60
C LEU A 85 -9.33 6.86 -3.65
N ALA A 86 -10.52 7.36 -3.34
CA ALA A 86 -11.59 7.46 -4.32
C ALA A 86 -12.02 8.92 -4.49
N PHE A 87 -12.12 9.34 -5.74
CA PHE A 87 -12.72 10.60 -6.14
C PHE A 87 -14.04 10.26 -6.82
N CYS A 88 -15.14 10.69 -6.20
CA CYS A 88 -16.48 10.33 -6.64
C CYS A 88 -17.31 11.57 -7.00
N ARG A 89 -18.16 11.46 -8.02
CA ARG A 89 -19.17 12.47 -8.37
C ARG A 89 -20.56 11.83 -8.33
N LYS A 90 -21.54 12.58 -7.82
CA LYS A 90 -22.95 12.21 -7.88
C LYS A 90 -23.52 12.56 -9.24
#